data_AF-A0A1X7KPW3-F1
#
_entry.id   AF-A0A1X7KPW3-F1
#
_cell.length_a   1.000
_cell.length_b   1.000
_cell.length_c   1.000
_cell.angle_alpha   90.00
_cell.angle_beta   90.00
_cell.angle_gamma   90.00
#
_symmetry.space_group_name_H-M   'P 1'
#
loop_
_entity.id
_entity.type
_entity.pdbx_description
1 polymer ?
#
loop_
_entity_poly.entity_id
_entity_poly.type
_entity_poly.pdbx_seq_one_letter_code
_entity_poly.pdbx_strand_id
1 'polypeptide(L)'
;MDILKEWQNLSAEMQTTKQSEEVSVFTLDVRSKDILQDLLYKLKWKLRWIRIIDLPLLAVALFSETDLKILLLAVFVLYELSYWMGKKEFNKIKTTVDYTSDTKNVLENNLCAISKILYLEKIWGYLIAPLAGPIGFLCYKLYVHKSFETVFALPNIYLHLALLIPLGIFIIVLGNIMNRSLFKEQIANLNEKIKELSNH
;
A
#
# COMPACT_ATOMS: atom_id res chain seq x y z
N MET A 1 -32.13 34.97 47.25
CA MET A 1 -31.78 34.06 46.14
C MET A 1 -31.04 32.91 46.78
N ASP A 2 -31.64 31.72 46.77
CA ASP A 2 -31.30 30.63 47.70
C ASP A 2 -30.29 29.69 47.02
N ILE A 3 -29.01 30.01 47.19
CA ILE A 3 -27.86 29.39 46.50
C ILE A 3 -27.85 27.85 46.68
N LEU A 4 -28.43 27.37 47.78
CA LEU A 4 -28.53 25.95 48.09
C LEU A 4 -29.51 25.20 47.15
N LYS A 5 -30.57 25.87 46.68
CA LYS A 5 -31.50 25.34 45.66
C LYS A 5 -30.87 25.34 44.27
N GLU A 6 -30.11 26.37 43.92
CA GLU A 6 -29.34 26.40 42.67
C GLU A 6 -28.29 25.28 42.63
N TRP A 7 -27.60 25.03 43.74
CA TRP A 7 -26.61 23.95 43.83
C TRP A 7 -27.24 22.56 43.73
N GLN A 8 -28.42 22.36 44.35
CA GLN A 8 -29.17 21.11 44.21
C GLN A 8 -29.71 20.89 42.79
N ASN A 9 -30.17 21.95 42.11
CA ASN A 9 -30.58 21.87 40.71
C ASN A 9 -29.40 21.58 39.79
N LEU A 10 -28.24 22.21 40.01
CA LEU A 10 -27.01 21.94 39.25
C LEU A 10 -26.49 20.51 39.48
N SER A 11 -26.60 20.00 40.71
CA SER A 11 -26.21 18.62 41.02
C SER A 11 -27.20 17.60 40.47
N ALA A 12 -28.49 17.93 40.40
CA ALA A 12 -29.51 17.09 39.77
C ALA A 12 -29.34 17.09 38.23
N GLU A 13 -29.05 18.25 37.63
CA GLU A 13 -28.67 18.38 36.22
C GLU A 13 -27.41 17.57 35.91
N MET A 14 -26.34 17.67 36.72
CA MET A 14 -25.14 16.84 36.55
C MET A 14 -25.39 15.32 36.67
N GLN A 15 -26.35 14.89 37.49
CA GLN A 15 -26.70 13.47 37.60
C GLN A 15 -27.53 12.98 36.41
N THR A 16 -28.43 13.82 35.86
CA THR A 16 -29.16 13.51 34.63
C THR A 16 -28.31 13.62 33.38
N THR A 17 -27.32 14.53 33.35
CA THR A 17 -26.41 14.71 32.21
C THR A 17 -25.35 13.61 32.14
N LYS A 18 -25.00 12.97 33.26
CA LYS A 18 -24.11 11.79 33.26
C LYS A 18 -24.70 10.56 32.57
N GLN A 19 -26.02 10.50 32.36
CA GLN A 19 -26.64 9.47 31.52
C GLN A 19 -26.70 9.86 30.03
N SER A 20 -26.49 11.15 29.70
CA SER A 20 -26.33 11.63 28.33
C SER A 20 -24.87 11.85 27.93
N GLU A 21 -23.91 11.69 28.84
CA GLU A 21 -22.47 11.58 28.53
C GLU A 21 -22.07 10.15 28.09
N GLU A 22 -23.03 9.36 27.62
CA GLU A 22 -22.80 8.33 26.59
C GLU A 22 -22.62 8.96 25.18
N VAL A 23 -22.43 10.27 25.10
CA VAL A 23 -21.92 10.95 23.90
C VAL A 23 -20.45 10.55 23.71
N SER A 24 -20.30 9.40 23.06
CA SER A 24 -19.31 9.15 22.01
C SER A 24 -17.86 9.47 22.33
N VAL A 25 -17.42 9.25 23.56
CA VAL A 25 -16.11 8.64 23.80
C VAL A 25 -16.18 7.17 23.36
N PHE A 26 -16.60 6.93 22.11
CA PHE A 26 -16.16 5.77 21.37
C PHE A 26 -14.68 6.03 21.11
N THR A 27 -13.89 5.76 22.16
CA THR A 27 -12.57 5.17 21.99
C THR A 27 -12.67 4.26 20.79
N LEU A 28 -12.06 4.66 19.67
CA LEU A 28 -11.55 3.71 18.71
C LEU A 28 -10.88 2.64 19.57
N ASP A 29 -11.59 1.53 19.74
CA ASP A 29 -11.18 0.43 20.62
C ASP A 29 -9.70 0.22 20.33
N VAL A 30 -8.84 0.22 21.35
CA VAL A 30 -7.37 0.27 21.21
C VAL A 30 -6.91 -0.71 20.13
N ARG A 31 -7.61 -1.86 20.06
CA ARG A 31 -7.49 -2.89 19.03
C ARG A 31 -7.74 -2.44 17.59
N SER A 32 -8.76 -1.62 17.29
CA SER A 32 -9.01 -1.05 15.96
C SER A 32 -7.91 -0.10 15.52
N LYS A 33 -7.43 0.73 16.46
CA LYS A 33 -6.33 1.65 16.24
C LYS A 33 -5.03 0.89 15.98
N ASP A 34 -4.78 -0.16 16.75
CA ASP A 34 -3.62 -1.05 16.58
C ASP A 34 -3.66 -1.80 15.25
N ILE A 35 -4.82 -2.34 14.84
CA ILE A 35 -4.96 -3.04 13.55
C ILE A 35 -4.75 -2.07 12.39
N LEU A 36 -5.32 -0.87 12.45
CA LEU A 36 -5.16 0.14 11.40
C LEU A 36 -3.72 0.68 11.36
N GLN A 37 -3.09 0.84 12.52
CA GLN A 37 -1.68 1.24 12.65
C GLN A 37 -0.73 0.16 12.12
N ASP A 38 -1.00 -1.12 12.37
CA ASP A 38 -0.21 -2.23 11.84
C ASP A 38 -0.37 -2.37 10.31
N LEU A 39 -1.59 -2.22 9.79
CA LEU A 39 -1.84 -2.13 8.34
C LEU A 39 -1.09 -0.99 7.68
N LEU A 40 -1.13 0.20 8.29
CA LEU A 40 -0.39 1.37 7.82
C LEU A 40 1.12 1.15 7.89
N TYR A 41 1.62 0.51 8.94
CA TYR A 41 3.03 0.19 9.08
C TYR A 41 3.48 -0.75 7.96
N LYS A 42 2.74 -1.84 7.71
CA LYS A 42 3.02 -2.79 6.62
C LYS A 42 2.98 -2.12 5.25
N LEU A 43 1.99 -1.25 4.99
CA LEU A 43 1.90 -0.49 3.74
C LEU A 43 3.06 0.50 3.57
N LYS A 44 3.44 1.24 4.63
CA LYS A 44 4.63 2.12 4.61
C LYS A 44 5.88 1.32 4.32
N TRP A 45 6.03 0.16 4.96
CA TRP A 45 7.20 -0.70 4.75
C TRP A 45 7.28 -1.19 3.31
N LYS A 46 6.14 -1.60 2.74
CA LYS A 46 6.03 -2.00 1.35
C LYS A 46 6.42 -0.89 0.37
N LEU A 47 5.98 0.34 0.61
CA LEU A 47 6.37 1.51 -0.17
C LEU A 47 7.87 1.84 -0.02
N ARG A 48 8.47 1.60 1.15
CA ARG A 48 9.92 1.76 1.37
C ARG A 48 10.73 0.71 0.60
N TRP A 49 10.25 -0.53 0.53
CA TRP A 49 10.91 -1.58 -0.23
C TRP A 49 11.09 -1.23 -1.71
N ILE A 50 10.10 -0.57 -2.32
CA ILE A 50 10.22 -0.07 -3.70
C ILE A 50 11.44 0.85 -3.82
N ARG A 51 11.61 1.82 -2.90
CA ARG A 51 12.76 2.73 -2.89
C ARG A 51 14.10 2.05 -2.64
N ILE A 52 14.13 1.02 -1.78
CA ILE A 52 15.36 0.27 -1.47
C ILE A 52 15.87 -0.47 -2.71
N ILE A 53 14.98 -0.98 -3.55
CA ILE A 53 15.34 -1.68 -4.79
C ILE A 53 15.72 -0.70 -5.90
N ASP A 54 15.03 0.45 -5.95
CA ASP A 54 15.16 1.43 -7.02
C ASP A 54 16.44 2.28 -6.93
N LEU A 55 16.92 2.57 -5.70
CA LEU A 55 18.13 3.37 -5.47
C LEU A 55 19.43 2.72 -6.01
N PRO A 56 19.72 1.43 -5.73
CA PRO A 56 20.86 0.73 -6.33
C PRO A 56 20.75 0.66 -7.86
N LEU A 57 19.54 0.48 -8.40
CA LEU A 57 19.32 0.44 -9.84
C LEU A 57 19.72 1.76 -10.50
N LEU A 58 19.34 2.90 -9.90
CA LEU A 58 19.75 4.22 -10.35
C LEU A 58 21.26 4.42 -10.23
N ALA A 59 21.87 3.95 -9.14
CA ALA A 59 23.32 4.02 -8.99
C ALA A 59 24.03 3.30 -10.13
N VAL A 60 23.62 2.06 -10.45
CA VAL A 60 24.19 1.31 -11.59
C VAL A 60 23.93 2.04 -12.91
N ALA A 61 22.75 2.63 -13.10
CA ALA A 61 22.41 3.40 -14.31
C ALA A 61 23.34 4.60 -14.54
N LEU A 62 23.78 5.27 -13.46
CA LEU A 62 24.71 6.40 -13.55
C LEU A 62 26.11 5.98 -14.02
N PHE A 63 26.52 4.74 -13.73
CA PHE A 63 27.84 4.20 -14.10
C PHE A 63 27.83 3.30 -15.35
N SER A 64 26.66 3.02 -15.92
CA SER A 64 26.53 2.14 -17.10
C SER A 64 26.72 2.86 -18.44
N GLU A 65 27.14 2.10 -19.45
CA GLU A 65 27.25 2.55 -20.85
C GLU A 65 25.87 2.78 -21.51
N THR A 66 25.86 3.51 -22.62
CA THR A 66 24.69 4.20 -23.22
C THR A 66 23.40 3.37 -23.26
N ASP A 67 23.40 2.19 -23.87
CA ASP A 67 22.17 1.41 -24.10
C ASP A 67 21.64 0.75 -22.82
N LEU A 68 22.55 0.26 -21.97
CA LEU A 68 22.21 -0.27 -20.65
C LEU A 68 21.65 0.84 -19.75
N LYS A 69 22.23 2.05 -19.83
CA LYS A 69 21.75 3.22 -19.11
C LYS A 69 20.32 3.58 -19.49
N ILE A 70 19.98 3.57 -20.79
CA ILE A 70 18.62 3.85 -21.27
C ILE A 70 17.63 2.83 -20.70
N LEU A 71 17.97 1.53 -20.73
CA LEU A 71 17.12 0.49 -20.18
C LEU A 71 16.90 0.66 -18.67
N LEU A 72 17.97 0.88 -17.91
CA LEU A 72 17.90 1.02 -16.46
C LEU A 72 17.13 2.28 -16.04
N LEU A 73 17.30 3.40 -16.75
CA LEU A 73 16.53 4.61 -16.52
C LEU A 73 15.04 4.43 -16.85
N ALA A 74 14.70 3.71 -17.91
CA ALA A 74 13.32 3.41 -18.23
C ALA A 74 12.64 2.57 -17.13
N VAL A 75 13.34 1.57 -16.60
CA VAL A 75 12.87 0.76 -15.47
C VAL A 75 12.70 1.60 -14.21
N PHE A 76 13.67 2.47 -13.90
CA PHE A 76 13.60 3.41 -12.78
C PHE A 76 12.36 4.32 -12.87
N VAL A 77 12.10 4.91 -14.04
CA VAL A 77 10.91 5.77 -14.25
C VAL A 77 9.61 4.99 -14.04
N LEU A 78 9.54 3.74 -14.51
CA LEU A 78 8.39 2.85 -14.30
C LEU A 78 8.13 2.56 -12.80
N TYR A 79 9.19 2.30 -12.04
CA TYR A 79 9.10 2.09 -10.58
C TYR A 79 8.71 3.37 -9.84
N GLU A 80 9.26 4.52 -10.22
CA GLU A 80 8.94 5.82 -9.61
C GLU A 80 7.47 6.21 -9.88
N LEU A 81 6.95 5.96 -11.08
CA LEU A 81 5.52 6.15 -11.39
C LEU A 81 4.63 5.26 -10.51
N SER A 82 5.01 3.99 -10.36
CA SER A 82 4.28 3.04 -9.51
C SER A 82 4.29 3.48 -8.04
N TYR A 83 5.44 3.95 -7.54
CA TYR A 83 5.58 4.53 -6.21
C TYR A 83 4.71 5.77 -6.03
N TRP A 84 4.70 6.67 -7.01
CA TRP A 84 3.90 7.89 -6.95
C TRP A 84 2.40 7.61 -6.90
N MET A 85 1.90 6.66 -7.72
CA MET A 85 0.51 6.20 -7.67
C MET A 85 0.17 5.61 -6.29
N GLY A 86 1.04 4.76 -5.74
CA GLY A 86 0.86 4.18 -4.40
C GLY A 86 0.85 5.24 -3.30
N LYS A 87 1.75 6.22 -3.37
CA LYS A 87 1.83 7.35 -2.41
C LYS A 87 0.60 8.25 -2.48
N LYS A 88 0.07 8.51 -3.68
CA LYS A 88 -1.15 9.32 -3.86
C LYS A 88 -2.35 8.70 -3.15
N GLU A 89 -2.55 7.38 -3.29
CA GLU A 89 -3.62 6.68 -2.57
C GLU A 89 -3.31 6.55 -1.07
N PHE A 90 -2.05 6.36 -0.68
CA PHE A 90 -1.65 6.31 0.73
C PHE A 90 -1.93 7.62 1.46
N ASN A 91 -1.69 8.77 0.82
CA ASN A 91 -1.97 10.10 1.38
C ASN A 91 -3.48 10.37 1.58
N LYS A 92 -4.37 9.59 0.95
CA LYS A 92 -5.82 9.70 1.19
C LYS A 92 -6.25 9.02 2.48
N ILE A 93 -5.40 8.19 3.09
CA ILE A 93 -5.71 7.52 4.35
C ILE A 93 -5.66 8.56 5.48
N LYS A 94 -6.83 8.91 6.02
CA LYS A 94 -6.94 9.84 7.15
C LYS A 94 -6.47 9.13 8.40
N THR A 95 -5.41 9.64 9.02
CA THR A 95 -4.81 9.12 10.27
C THR A 95 -5.07 10.02 11.48
N THR A 96 -5.57 11.23 11.24
CA THR A 96 -5.96 12.19 12.28
C THR A 96 -7.37 11.92 12.76
N VAL A 97 -7.56 12.04 14.08
CA VAL A 97 -8.85 11.95 14.75
C VAL A 97 -9.68 13.17 14.33
N ASP A 98 -10.55 13.00 13.33
CA ASP A 98 -11.59 14.00 13.02
C ASP A 98 -12.73 13.78 14.01
N TYR A 99 -12.80 14.62 15.05
CA TYR A 99 -13.86 14.61 16.07
C TYR A 99 -15.26 14.95 15.51
N THR A 100 -15.35 15.33 14.23
CA THR A 100 -16.57 15.74 13.54
C THR A 100 -17.13 14.67 12.60
N SER A 101 -16.38 13.60 12.31
CA SER A 101 -16.80 12.56 11.38
C SER A 101 -17.11 11.26 12.09
N ASP A 102 -18.23 10.64 11.72
CA ASP A 102 -18.62 9.32 12.18
C ASP A 102 -17.46 8.31 11.98
N THR A 103 -17.01 7.69 13.07
CA THR A 103 -15.88 6.75 13.12
C THR A 103 -16.04 5.62 12.09
N LYS A 104 -17.29 5.20 11.82
CA LYS A 104 -17.61 4.22 10.79
C LYS A 104 -17.19 4.70 9.40
N ASN A 105 -17.57 5.92 9.02
CA ASN A 105 -17.24 6.51 7.73
C ASN A 105 -15.73 6.69 7.54
N VAL A 106 -14.99 6.99 8.60
CA VAL A 106 -13.52 7.08 8.55
C VAL A 106 -12.89 5.71 8.32
N LEU A 107 -13.36 4.66 9.03
CA LEU A 107 -12.85 3.30 8.85
C LEU A 107 -13.16 2.74 7.46
N GLU A 108 -14.38 2.94 6.95
CA GLU A 108 -14.78 2.52 5.60
C GLU A 108 -13.95 3.20 4.51
N ASN A 109 -13.75 4.51 4.61
CA ASN A 109 -12.92 5.25 3.67
C ASN A 109 -11.46 4.78 3.67
N ASN A 110 -10.91 4.51 4.86
CA ASN A 110 -9.56 3.98 5.00
C ASN A 110 -9.44 2.55 4.43
N LEU A 111 -10.41 1.67 4.68
CA LEU A 111 -10.45 0.32 4.11
C LEU A 111 -10.56 0.37 2.58
N CYS A 112 -11.41 1.26 2.04
CA CYS A 112 -11.53 1.48 0.60
C CYS A 112 -10.18 1.92 -0.02
N ALA A 113 -9.47 2.85 0.61
CA ALA A 113 -8.15 3.29 0.15
C ALA A 113 -7.11 2.16 0.19
N ILE A 114 -7.08 1.36 1.26
CA ILE A 114 -6.17 0.20 1.40
C ILE A 114 -6.47 -0.85 0.31
N SER A 115 -7.75 -1.16 0.08
CA SER A 115 -8.16 -2.11 -0.94
C SER A 115 -7.78 -1.63 -2.35
N LYS A 116 -7.93 -0.32 -2.63
CA LYS A 116 -7.48 0.28 -3.89
C LYS A 116 -5.98 0.19 -4.08
N ILE A 117 -5.17 0.41 -3.04
CA ILE A 117 -3.71 0.25 -3.11
C ILE A 117 -3.34 -1.19 -3.47
N LEU A 118 -3.94 -2.18 -2.80
CA LEU A 118 -3.68 -3.60 -3.06
C LEU A 118 -4.15 -4.02 -4.46
N TYR A 119 -5.25 -3.45 -4.95
CA TYR A 119 -5.73 -3.70 -6.31
C TYR A 119 -4.81 -3.11 -7.38
N LEU A 120 -4.35 -1.86 -7.20
CA LEU A 120 -3.36 -1.23 -8.08
C LEU A 120 -2.07 -2.03 -8.13
N GLU A 121 -1.59 -2.49 -6.97
CA GLU A 121 -0.41 -3.34 -6.89
C GLU A 121 -0.62 -4.66 -7.65
N LYS A 122 -1.79 -5.28 -7.53
CA LYS A 122 -2.10 -6.49 -8.29
C LYS A 122 -1.99 -6.21 -9.79
N ILE A 123 -2.61 -5.15 -10.31
CA ILE A 123 -2.50 -4.77 -11.73
C ILE A 123 -1.05 -4.59 -12.14
N TRP A 124 -0.29 -3.80 -11.37
CA TRP A 124 1.13 -3.57 -11.64
C TRP A 124 1.95 -4.87 -11.60
N GLY A 125 1.67 -5.77 -10.66
CA GLY A 125 2.29 -7.08 -10.58
C GLY A 125 2.00 -7.94 -11.80
N TYR A 126 0.76 -7.94 -12.31
CA TYR A 126 0.41 -8.67 -13.53
C TYR A 126 1.08 -8.11 -14.79
N LEU A 127 1.33 -6.80 -14.85
CA LEU A 127 1.99 -6.16 -15.99
C LEU A 127 3.52 -6.28 -15.92
N ILE A 128 4.13 -5.99 -14.77
CA ILE A 128 5.59 -5.90 -14.63
C ILE A 128 6.22 -7.26 -14.38
N ALA A 129 5.61 -8.16 -13.60
CA ALA A 129 6.26 -9.42 -13.23
C ALA A 129 6.60 -10.32 -14.44
N PRO A 130 5.74 -10.46 -15.47
CA PRO A 130 6.08 -11.19 -16.70
C PRO A 130 7.24 -10.55 -17.49
N LEU A 131 7.41 -9.23 -17.37
CA LEU A 131 8.45 -8.48 -18.06
C LEU A 131 9.77 -8.41 -17.26
N ALA A 132 9.73 -8.60 -15.95
CA ALA A 132 10.90 -8.52 -15.07
C ALA A 132 12.01 -9.51 -15.47
N GLY A 133 11.64 -10.75 -15.82
CA GLY A 133 12.58 -11.76 -16.31
C GLY A 133 13.28 -11.36 -17.62
N PRO A 134 12.51 -11.07 -18.69
CA PRO A 134 13.06 -10.54 -19.95
C PRO A 134 13.94 -9.29 -19.77
N ILE A 135 13.51 -8.32 -18.95
CA ILE A 135 14.27 -7.09 -18.68
C ILE A 135 15.59 -7.41 -17.96
N GLY A 136 15.57 -8.27 -16.94
CA GLY A 136 16.79 -8.68 -16.24
C GLY A 136 17.78 -9.40 -17.16
N PHE A 137 17.28 -10.25 -18.05
CA PHE A 137 18.11 -10.92 -19.06
C PHE A 137 18.68 -9.94 -20.09
N LEU A 138 17.89 -8.96 -20.54
CA LEU A 138 18.38 -7.87 -21.39
C LEU A 138 19.45 -7.04 -20.69
N CYS A 139 19.30 -6.71 -19.41
CA CYS A 139 20.33 -6.03 -18.63
C CYS A 139 21.65 -6.82 -18.64
N TYR A 140 21.59 -8.13 -18.40
CA TYR A 140 22.78 -8.99 -18.45
C TYR A 140 23.42 -9.01 -19.85
N LYS A 141 22.61 -9.17 -20.90
CA LYS A 141 23.13 -9.21 -22.28
C LYS A 141 23.69 -7.86 -22.73
N LEU A 142 23.09 -6.75 -22.34
CA LEU A 142 23.60 -5.41 -22.61
C LEU A 142 24.88 -5.11 -21.81
N TYR A 143 25.01 -5.64 -20.59
CA TYR A 143 26.26 -5.53 -19.85
C TYR A 143 27.43 -6.21 -20.59
N VAL A 144 27.19 -7.37 -21.24
CA VAL A 144 28.21 -8.11 -21.98
C VAL A 144 28.45 -7.57 -23.39
N HIS A 145 27.39 -7.26 -24.13
CA HIS A 145 27.45 -6.93 -25.56
C HIS A 145 27.34 -5.42 -25.86
N LYS A 146 27.12 -4.59 -24.83
CA LYS A 146 27.16 -3.12 -24.82
C LYS A 146 26.14 -2.37 -25.68
N SER A 147 25.55 -3.00 -26.69
CA SER A 147 24.57 -2.37 -27.59
C SER A 147 23.35 -3.25 -27.87
N PHE A 148 22.19 -2.62 -28.05
CA PHE A 148 20.95 -3.30 -28.41
C PHE A 148 21.06 -4.01 -29.75
N GLU A 149 21.71 -3.39 -30.74
CA GLU A 149 21.90 -3.97 -32.07
C GLU A 149 22.60 -5.32 -31.99
N THR A 150 23.68 -5.40 -31.20
CA THR A 150 24.44 -6.64 -31.01
C THR A 150 23.62 -7.68 -30.26
N VAL A 151 22.85 -7.26 -29.24
CA VAL A 151 22.01 -8.17 -28.45
C VAL A 151 20.87 -8.76 -29.29
N PHE A 152 20.19 -7.96 -30.10
CA PHE A 152 19.08 -8.43 -30.94
C PHE A 152 19.54 -9.20 -32.19
N ALA A 153 20.80 -9.04 -32.59
CA ALA A 153 21.43 -9.86 -33.62
C ALA A 153 21.84 -11.25 -33.12
N LEU A 154 21.83 -11.51 -31.80
CA LEU A 154 22.20 -12.84 -31.27
C LEU A 154 21.17 -13.90 -31.68
N PRO A 155 21.64 -15.13 -31.99
CA PRO A 155 20.74 -16.22 -32.34
C PRO A 155 19.82 -16.57 -31.16
N ASN A 156 18.56 -16.87 -31.47
CA ASN A 156 17.54 -17.30 -30.51
C ASN A 156 17.21 -16.30 -29.39
N ILE A 157 17.62 -15.03 -29.47
CA ILE A 157 17.37 -14.04 -28.39
C ILE A 157 15.87 -13.90 -28.07
N TYR A 158 15.02 -13.86 -29.08
CA TYR A 158 13.56 -13.76 -28.93
C TYR A 158 12.94 -14.99 -28.26
N LEU A 159 13.50 -16.18 -28.52
CA LEU A 159 13.05 -17.43 -27.88
C LEU A 159 13.40 -17.40 -26.38
N HIS A 160 14.61 -16.98 -26.02
CA HIS A 160 15.00 -16.81 -24.61
C HIS A 160 14.12 -15.80 -23.88
N LEU A 161 13.81 -14.66 -24.51
CA LEU A 161 12.91 -13.66 -23.94
C LEU A 161 11.49 -14.23 -23.73
N ALA A 162 10.96 -14.94 -24.73
CA ALA A 162 9.64 -15.55 -24.62
C ALA A 162 9.57 -16.62 -23.53
N LEU A 163 10.64 -17.39 -23.33
CA LEU A 163 10.71 -18.46 -22.33
C LEU A 163 10.78 -17.92 -20.89
N LEU A 164 11.22 -16.67 -20.70
CA LEU A 164 11.26 -16.01 -19.39
C LEU A 164 9.91 -15.41 -18.98
N ILE A 165 8.97 -15.21 -19.91
CA ILE A 165 7.63 -14.67 -19.59
C ILE A 165 6.84 -15.61 -18.65
N PRO A 166 6.79 -16.94 -18.88
CA PRO A 166 6.14 -17.89 -17.96
C PRO A 166 6.70 -17.86 -16.52
N LEU A 167 8.00 -17.60 -16.35
CA LEU A 167 8.61 -17.46 -15.03
C LEU A 167 8.02 -16.29 -14.25
N GLY A 168 7.69 -15.18 -14.93
CA GLY A 168 7.00 -14.06 -14.29
C GLY A 168 5.58 -14.39 -13.86
N ILE A 169 4.89 -15.31 -14.54
CA ILE A 169 3.57 -15.81 -14.10
C ILE A 169 3.69 -16.53 -12.76
N PHE A 170 4.75 -17.31 -12.54
CA PHE A 170 5.01 -17.95 -11.24
C PHE A 170 5.24 -16.92 -10.12
N ILE A 171 5.96 -15.83 -10.40
CA ILE A 171 6.18 -14.73 -9.46
C ILE A 171 4.84 -14.05 -9.08
N ILE A 172 3.91 -13.89 -10.02
CA ILE A 172 2.57 -13.36 -9.72
C ILE A 172 1.82 -14.25 -8.71
N VAL A 173 1.91 -15.57 -8.87
CA VAL A 173 1.26 -16.52 -7.96
C VAL A 173 1.85 -16.39 -6.56
N LEU A 174 3.17 -16.34 -6.42
CA LEU A 174 3.84 -16.12 -5.14
C LEU A 174 3.46 -14.78 -4.50
N GLY A 175 3.43 -13.70 -5.30
CA GLY A 175 3.03 -12.38 -4.84
C GLY A 175 1.58 -12.35 -4.32
N ASN A 176 0.66 -13.03 -5.01
CA ASN A 176 -0.73 -13.16 -4.57
C ASN A 176 -0.84 -13.95 -3.26
N ILE A 177 -0.08 -15.03 -3.09
CA ILE A 177 -0.08 -15.83 -1.84
C ILE A 177 0.44 -14.99 -0.68
N MET A 178 1.55 -14.26 -0.88
CA MET A 178 2.14 -13.40 0.13
C MET A 178 1.21 -12.25 0.53
N ASN A 179 0.61 -11.58 -0.45
CA ASN A 179 -0.37 -10.51 -0.18
C ASN A 179 -1.60 -11.05 0.56
N ARG A 180 -2.08 -12.23 0.20
CA ARG A 180 -3.18 -12.88 0.91
C ARG A 180 -2.80 -13.23 2.35
N SER A 181 -1.59 -13.72 2.59
CA SER A 181 -1.14 -14.03 3.96
C SER A 181 -0.99 -12.77 4.82
N LEU A 182 -0.46 -11.67 4.26
CA LEU A 182 -0.18 -10.45 5.01
C LEU A 182 -1.41 -9.59 5.30
N PHE A 183 -2.38 -9.55 4.38
CA PHE A 183 -3.48 -8.58 4.44
C PHE A 183 -4.87 -9.19 4.63
N LYS A 184 -5.09 -10.49 4.33
CA LYS A 184 -6.45 -11.08 4.35
C LYS A 184 -7.09 -11.01 5.73
N GLU A 185 -6.37 -11.41 6.76
CA GLU A 185 -6.89 -11.45 8.14
C GLU A 185 -7.15 -10.03 8.68
N GLN A 186 -6.26 -9.10 8.38
CA GLN A 186 -6.41 -7.70 8.82
C GLN A 186 -7.58 -7.00 8.15
N ILE A 187 -7.81 -7.26 6.86
CA ILE A 187 -8.98 -6.73 6.13
C ILE A 187 -10.28 -7.40 6.62
N ALA A 188 -10.25 -8.71 6.91
CA ALA A 188 -11.41 -9.42 7.44
C ALA A 188 -11.82 -8.87 8.82
N ASN A 189 -10.85 -8.70 9.72
CA ASN A 189 -11.07 -8.15 11.06
C ASN A 189 -11.57 -6.69 11.00
N LEU A 190 -11.08 -5.87 10.05
CA LEU A 190 -11.58 -4.50 9.86
C LEU A 190 -13.03 -4.49 9.35
N ASN A 191 -13.38 -5.38 8.42
CA ASN A 191 -14.74 -5.51 7.89
C ASN A 191 -15.73 -6.01 8.95
N GLU A 192 -15.32 -6.97 9.77
CA GLU A 192 -16.14 -7.48 10.88
C GLU A 192 -16.44 -6.38 11.89
N LYS A 193 -15.44 -5.56 12.22
CA LYS A 193 -15.60 -4.45 13.15
C LYS A 193 -16.46 -3.31 12.62
N ILE A 194 -16.41 -3.03 11.31
CA ILE A 194 -17.34 -2.10 10.67
C ILE A 194 -18.78 -2.61 10.76
N LYS A 195 -19.00 -3.93 10.66
CA LYS A 195 -20.33 -4.54 10.82
C LYS A 195 -20.83 -4.46 12.26
N GLU A 196 -19.95 -4.70 13.24
CA GLU A 196 -20.28 -4.55 14.67
C GLU A 196 -20.72 -3.12 14.98
N LEU A 197 -20.01 -2.11 14.47
CA LEU A 197 -20.36 -0.69 14.59
C LEU A 197 -21.62 -0.29 13.80
N SER A 198 -22.14 -1.15 12.91
CA SER A 198 -23.36 -0.90 12.14
C SER A 198 -24.61 -1.54 12.75
N ASN A 199 -24.44 -2.43 13.72
CA ASN A 199 -25.52 -3.13 14.43
C ASN A 199 -25.79 -2.54 15.82
N HIS A 200 -25.02 -1.52 16.20
CA HIS A 200 -25.25 -0.62 17.34
C HIS A 200 -25.69 0.75 16.82
#